data_AF-A0A2T6D2A7-F1
#
_entry.id   AF-A0A2T6D2A7-F1
#
_cell.length_a   1.000
_cell.length_b   1.000
_cell.length_c   1.000
_cell.angle_alpha   90.00
_cell.angle_beta   90.00
_cell.angle_gamma   90.00
#
_symmetry.space_group_name_H-M   'P 1'
#
loop_
_entity.id
_entity.type
_entity.pdbx_description
1 polymer ?
#
loop_
_entity_poly.entity_id
_entity_poly.type
_entity_poly.pdbx_seq_one_letter_code
_entity_poly.pdbx_strand_id
1 'polypeptide(L)'
;MTAPSTTGLNLLISDKPDIERDALADAFARGGGEVHRLGRFWDPPVFDPATVRVYGADSFCLVLQQKLGLALCSPADDLLLHVPSRFLQRQIVRRTLTDALTTLPAFVKPVTPKQFRGAVYSSPEELSAECRGLPPDTAVLVAEPVTLTAEVRSFVVEGQVLDAAIYEGSGALESSSRRFAMSLLIGSENTPNSRSAWLPQPPEWPAEGPASRPASEPRPISRGVHPIVNRRRSHSSSETNPK
;
A
#
# COMPACT_ATOMS: atom_id res chain seq x y z
N MET A 1 -6.80 20.85 9.53
CA MET A 1 -7.03 20.45 8.12
C MET A 1 -8.47 20.00 8.00
N THR A 2 -9.24 20.59 7.09
CA THR A 2 -10.54 20.05 6.70
C THR A 2 -10.32 18.71 6.02
N ALA A 3 -11.11 17.69 6.34
CA ALA A 3 -11.00 16.41 5.66
C ALA A 3 -11.24 16.61 4.15
N PRO A 4 -10.45 15.97 3.27
CA PRO A 4 -10.66 16.07 1.84
C PRO A 4 -12.06 15.54 1.49
N SER A 5 -12.77 16.25 0.60
CA SER A 5 -14.04 15.76 0.07
C SER A 5 -13.80 14.49 -0.74
N THR A 6 -14.54 13.43 -0.42
CA THR A 6 -14.55 12.16 -1.17
C THR A 6 -15.87 11.96 -1.90
N THR A 7 -16.69 13.01 -1.97
CA THR A 7 -18.00 12.99 -2.63
C THR A 7 -17.85 12.54 -4.09
N GLY A 8 -18.65 11.54 -4.48
CA GLY A 8 -18.62 10.98 -5.84
C GLY A 8 -17.47 10.01 -6.10
N LEU A 9 -16.66 9.67 -5.10
CA LEU A 9 -15.61 8.66 -5.20
C LEU A 9 -16.03 7.34 -4.55
N ASN A 10 -15.44 6.25 -5.05
CA ASN A 10 -15.62 4.88 -4.58
C ASN A 10 -14.30 4.35 -3.99
N LEU A 11 -14.29 3.91 -2.74
CA LEU A 11 -13.15 3.24 -2.13
C LEU A 11 -13.35 1.72 -2.14
N LEU A 12 -12.44 0.98 -2.77
CA LEU A 12 -12.41 -0.49 -2.74
C LEU A 12 -11.37 -0.97 -1.74
N ILE A 13 -11.81 -1.80 -0.79
CA ILE A 13 -10.95 -2.45 0.22
C ILE A 13 -11.31 -3.93 0.37
N SER A 14 -10.40 -4.73 0.92
CA SER A 14 -10.71 -6.12 1.27
C SER A 14 -11.78 -6.17 2.36
N ASP A 15 -12.67 -7.17 2.28
CA ASP A 15 -13.65 -7.48 3.32
C ASP A 15 -13.05 -8.08 4.60
N LYS A 16 -11.76 -8.43 4.57
CA LYS A 16 -11.04 -8.93 5.75
C LYS A 16 -10.90 -7.81 6.79
N PRO A 17 -11.27 -8.06 8.06
CA PRO A 17 -11.14 -7.09 9.15
C PRO A 17 -9.70 -6.60 9.30
N ASP A 18 -9.54 -5.29 9.52
CA ASP A 18 -8.25 -4.63 9.69
C ASP A 18 -8.47 -3.20 10.17
N ILE A 19 -7.87 -2.88 11.32
CA ILE A 19 -8.11 -1.61 12.00
C ILE A 19 -7.74 -0.38 11.15
N GLU A 20 -6.70 -0.47 10.32
CA GLU A 20 -6.27 0.64 9.48
C GLU A 20 -7.22 0.81 8.28
N ARG A 21 -7.60 -0.28 7.62
CA ARG A 21 -8.59 -0.24 6.53
C ARG A 21 -9.96 0.22 7.03
N ASP A 22 -10.34 -0.17 8.23
CA ASP A 22 -11.60 0.23 8.86
C ASP A 22 -11.58 1.73 9.20
N ALA A 23 -10.48 2.23 9.79
CA ALA A 23 -10.31 3.67 10.03
C ALA A 23 -10.31 4.50 8.73
N LEU A 24 -9.67 4.00 7.66
CA LEU A 24 -9.70 4.62 6.34
C LEU A 24 -11.12 4.63 5.76
N ALA A 25 -11.84 3.52 5.82
CA ALA A 25 -13.22 3.42 5.36
C ALA A 25 -14.12 4.44 6.06
N ASP A 26 -14.00 4.56 7.38
CA ASP A 26 -14.77 5.52 8.15
C ASP A 26 -14.42 6.97 7.79
N ALA A 27 -13.14 7.27 7.60
CA ALA A 27 -12.70 8.60 7.15
C ALA A 27 -13.21 8.92 5.74
N PHE A 28 -13.15 7.95 4.82
CA PHE A 28 -13.62 8.09 3.45
C PHE A 28 -15.13 8.30 3.38
N ALA A 29 -15.91 7.55 4.17
CA ALA A 29 -17.36 7.72 4.25
C ALA A 29 -17.76 9.08 4.84
N ARG A 30 -17.05 9.55 5.88
CA ARG A 30 -17.28 10.90 6.45
C ARG A 30 -17.03 12.03 5.46
N GLY A 31 -16.17 11.82 4.45
CA GLY A 31 -15.94 12.77 3.36
C GLY A 31 -17.02 12.76 2.26
N GLY A 32 -18.02 11.88 2.36
CA GLY A 32 -19.14 11.74 1.40
C GLY A 32 -18.94 10.67 0.31
N GLY A 33 -17.85 9.91 0.35
CA GLY A 33 -17.58 8.83 -0.59
C GLY A 33 -18.24 7.50 -0.20
N GLU A 34 -18.32 6.59 -1.17
CA GLU A 34 -18.88 5.25 -0.97
C GLU A 34 -17.76 4.22 -0.74
N VAL A 35 -17.97 3.30 0.20
CA VAL A 35 -16.99 2.24 0.53
C VAL A 35 -17.53 0.88 0.10
N HIS A 36 -16.73 0.14 -0.66
CA HIS A 36 -17.05 -1.19 -1.17
C HIS A 36 -16.05 -2.21 -0.62
N ARG A 37 -16.53 -3.14 0.20
CA ARG A 37 -15.73 -4.23 0.76
C ARG A 37 -15.83 -5.47 -0.13
N LEU A 38 -14.69 -5.90 -0.67
CA LEU A 38 -14.64 -6.97 -1.66
C LEU A 38 -14.03 -8.25 -1.08
N GLY A 39 -14.84 -9.31 -1.01
CA GLY A 39 -14.36 -10.67 -0.71
C GLY A 39 -13.91 -11.45 -1.95
N ARG A 40 -14.48 -11.13 -3.11
CA ARG A 40 -14.15 -11.74 -4.41
C ARG A 40 -13.50 -10.73 -5.36
N PHE A 41 -12.39 -10.15 -4.94
CA PHE A 41 -11.71 -9.08 -5.69
C PHE A 41 -11.10 -9.52 -7.04
N TRP A 42 -11.06 -10.84 -7.32
CA TRP A 42 -10.72 -11.38 -8.64
C TRP A 42 -11.86 -11.28 -9.67
N ASP A 43 -13.07 -10.94 -9.20
CA ASP A 43 -14.27 -10.69 -9.99
C ASP A 43 -15.00 -9.44 -9.43
N PRO A 44 -14.38 -8.25 -9.53
CA PRO A 44 -14.94 -7.03 -8.95
C PRO A 44 -16.12 -6.52 -9.78
N PRO A 45 -17.06 -5.77 -9.16
CA PRO A 45 -18.04 -5.00 -9.91
C PRO A 45 -17.37 -4.04 -10.91
N VAL A 46 -18.12 -3.65 -11.94
CA VAL A 46 -17.66 -2.62 -12.88
C VAL A 46 -17.71 -1.27 -12.19
N PHE A 47 -16.63 -0.52 -12.31
CA PHE A 47 -16.54 0.85 -11.83
C PHE A 47 -15.92 1.74 -12.89
N ASP A 48 -16.20 3.06 -12.81
CA ASP A 48 -15.45 4.07 -13.55
C ASP A 48 -14.06 4.25 -12.91
N PRO A 49 -12.95 3.97 -13.64
CA PRO A 49 -11.59 4.16 -13.15
C PRO A 49 -11.30 5.55 -12.59
N ALA A 50 -11.96 6.60 -13.11
CA ALA A 50 -11.76 7.97 -12.64
C ALA A 50 -12.26 8.20 -11.20
N THR A 51 -13.30 7.47 -10.80
CA THR A 51 -13.96 7.61 -9.50
C THR A 51 -13.47 6.61 -8.45
N VAL A 52 -12.71 5.59 -8.85
CA VAL A 52 -12.27 4.52 -7.95
C VAL A 52 -10.95 4.83 -7.28
N ARG A 53 -10.86 4.51 -5.99
CA ARG A 53 -9.65 4.45 -5.19
C ARG A 53 -9.54 3.06 -4.58
N VAL A 54 -8.32 2.52 -4.50
CA VAL A 54 -8.07 1.18 -3.96
C VAL A 54 -7.06 1.30 -2.83
N TYR A 55 -7.30 0.59 -1.74
CA TYR A 55 -6.36 0.48 -0.63
C TYR A 55 -6.36 -0.95 -0.06
N GLY A 56 -5.16 -1.49 0.17
CA GLY A 56 -5.01 -2.84 0.72
C GLY A 56 -3.64 -3.42 0.43
N ALA A 57 -3.49 -4.72 0.70
CA ALA A 57 -2.27 -5.45 0.40
C ALA A 57 -1.95 -5.44 -1.10
N ASP A 58 -0.66 -5.51 -1.45
CA ASP A 58 -0.18 -5.45 -2.83
C ASP A 58 -0.94 -6.39 -3.78
N SER A 59 -1.15 -7.64 -3.38
CA SER A 59 -1.86 -8.62 -4.22
C SER A 59 -3.32 -8.24 -4.49
N PHE A 60 -4.00 -7.62 -3.53
CA PHE A 60 -5.36 -7.11 -3.70
C PHE A 60 -5.36 -5.94 -4.70
N CYS A 61 -4.47 -4.98 -4.51
CA CYS A 61 -4.36 -3.81 -5.36
C CYS A 61 -3.96 -4.17 -6.81
N LEU A 62 -2.99 -5.08 -6.98
CA LEU A 62 -2.50 -5.50 -8.31
C LEU A 62 -3.57 -6.26 -9.11
N VAL A 63 -4.38 -7.10 -8.46
CA VAL A 63 -5.49 -7.78 -9.13
C VAL A 63 -6.54 -6.76 -9.59
N LEU A 64 -6.92 -5.81 -8.73
CA LEU A 64 -7.88 -4.77 -9.09
C LEU A 64 -7.33 -3.82 -10.16
N GLN A 65 -6.03 -3.53 -10.15
CA GLN A 65 -5.36 -2.78 -11.21
C GLN A 65 -5.60 -3.41 -12.57
N GLN A 66 -5.37 -4.72 -12.69
CA GLN A 66 -5.56 -5.46 -13.94
C GLN A 66 -7.03 -5.55 -14.33
N LYS A 67 -7.92 -5.80 -13.37
CA LYS A 67 -9.36 -6.01 -13.63
C LYS A 67 -10.11 -4.72 -13.97
N LEU A 68 -9.71 -3.61 -13.38
CA LEU A 68 -10.39 -2.31 -13.51
C LEU A 68 -9.58 -1.29 -14.34
N GLY A 69 -8.41 -1.67 -14.86
CA GLY A 69 -7.57 -0.78 -15.67
C GLY A 69 -7.04 0.43 -14.91
N LEU A 70 -6.74 0.27 -13.61
CA LEU A 70 -6.26 1.37 -12.77
C LEU A 70 -4.76 1.62 -12.99
N ALA A 71 -4.32 2.83 -12.67
CA ALA A 71 -2.92 3.11 -12.39
C ALA A 71 -2.70 3.13 -10.87
N LEU A 72 -1.85 2.25 -10.35
CA LEU A 72 -1.49 2.28 -8.93
C LEU A 72 -0.40 3.32 -8.68
N CYS A 73 -0.55 4.02 -7.55
CA CYS A 73 0.48 4.91 -7.04
C CYS A 73 1.53 4.07 -6.30
N SER A 74 2.77 4.10 -6.76
CA SER A 74 3.89 3.45 -6.08
C SER A 74 5.17 4.27 -6.29
N PRO A 75 6.09 4.30 -5.31
CA PRO A 75 7.41 4.87 -5.54
C PRO A 75 8.14 4.07 -6.62
N ALA A 76 9.13 4.69 -7.27
CA ALA A 76 10.03 3.96 -8.17
C ALA A 76 10.77 2.85 -7.42
N ASP A 77 10.92 1.68 -8.03
CA ASP A 77 11.58 0.52 -7.41
C ASP A 77 13.04 0.79 -7.03
N ASP A 78 13.68 1.72 -7.74
CA ASP A 78 15.07 2.14 -7.52
C ASP A 78 15.19 3.40 -6.66
N LEU A 79 14.11 3.86 -6.01
CA LEU A 79 14.08 5.08 -5.19
C LEU A 79 15.30 5.20 -4.27
N LEU A 80 15.66 4.13 -3.57
CA LEU A 80 16.78 4.13 -2.61
C LEU A 80 18.15 4.43 -3.24
N LEU A 81 18.33 4.18 -4.54
CA LEU A 81 19.58 4.47 -5.26
C LEU A 81 19.73 5.96 -5.59
N HIS A 82 18.61 6.68 -5.58
CA HIS A 82 18.53 8.07 -6.00
C HIS A 82 18.44 9.01 -4.78
N VAL A 83 18.12 8.49 -3.59
CA VAL A 83 18.13 9.29 -2.34
C VAL A 83 19.52 9.88 -2.10
N PRO A 84 19.65 11.21 -1.85
CA PRO A 84 20.93 11.82 -1.55
C PRO A 84 21.66 11.16 -0.37
N SER A 85 22.96 10.89 -0.53
CA SER A 85 23.79 10.15 0.44
C SER A 85 23.74 10.71 1.87
N ARG A 86 23.60 12.04 2.03
CA ARG A 86 23.43 12.71 3.33
C ARG A 86 22.25 12.18 4.15
N PHE A 87 21.24 11.61 3.49
CA PHE A 87 20.06 11.03 4.14
C PHE A 87 20.17 9.52 4.33
N LEU A 88 20.90 8.82 3.45
CA LEU A 88 21.07 7.38 3.59
C LEU A 88 22.01 7.02 4.74
N GLN A 89 22.94 7.92 5.09
CA GLN A 89 23.98 7.73 6.13
C GLN A 89 24.88 6.50 5.94
N ARG A 90 24.69 5.77 4.85
CA ARG A 90 25.51 4.66 4.37
C ARG A 90 25.39 4.58 2.85
N GLN A 91 26.33 3.91 2.22
CA GLN A 91 26.26 3.67 0.79
C GLN A 91 25.26 2.54 0.48
N ILE A 92 24.43 2.76 -0.55
CA ILE A 92 23.57 1.73 -1.14
C ILE A 92 23.93 1.65 -2.62
N VAL A 93 24.23 0.45 -3.11
CA VAL A 93 24.57 0.23 -4.52
C VAL A 93 23.73 -0.89 -5.11
N ARG A 94 23.46 -0.79 -6.41
CA ARG A 94 22.93 -1.89 -7.21
C ARG A 94 24.07 -2.79 -7.67
N ARG A 95 23.89 -4.10 -7.50
CA ARG A 95 24.81 -5.15 -7.95
C ARG A 95 24.03 -6.30 -8.57
N THR A 96 24.73 -7.18 -9.29
CA THR A 96 24.19 -8.51 -9.58
C THR A 96 24.33 -9.41 -8.35
N LEU A 97 23.56 -10.51 -8.28
CA LEU A 97 23.71 -11.50 -7.22
C LEU A 97 25.12 -12.10 -7.21
N THR A 98 25.70 -12.36 -8.38
CA THR A 98 27.09 -12.82 -8.51
C THR A 98 28.08 -11.84 -7.90
N ASP A 99 27.96 -10.54 -8.19
CA ASP A 99 28.86 -9.54 -7.60
C ASP A 99 28.68 -9.45 -6.09
N ALA A 100 27.43 -9.52 -5.61
CA ALA A 100 27.12 -9.41 -4.18
C ALA A 100 27.78 -10.52 -3.33
N LEU A 101 27.92 -11.73 -3.89
CA LEU A 101 28.63 -12.85 -3.26
C LEU A 101 30.11 -12.54 -2.98
N THR A 102 30.71 -11.61 -3.73
CA THR A 102 32.12 -11.22 -3.56
C THR A 102 32.32 -10.05 -2.59
N THR A 103 31.24 -9.43 -2.11
CA THR A 103 31.28 -8.19 -1.31
C THR A 103 30.85 -8.39 0.15
N LEU A 104 30.89 -9.63 0.64
CA LEU A 104 30.41 -9.98 1.99
C LEU A 104 31.49 -9.75 3.05
N PRO A 105 31.13 -9.42 4.31
CA PRO A 105 29.77 -9.32 4.83
C PRO A 105 29.03 -8.04 4.37
N ALA A 106 27.76 -8.19 4.00
CA ALA A 106 26.94 -7.05 3.57
C ALA A 106 25.46 -7.25 3.87
N PHE A 107 24.72 -6.16 4.01
CA PHE A 107 23.27 -6.18 3.96
C PHE A 107 22.83 -6.28 2.49
N VAL A 108 22.16 -7.37 2.13
CA VAL A 108 21.69 -7.64 0.76
C VAL A 108 20.18 -7.79 0.77
N LYS A 109 19.49 -7.11 -0.14
CA LYS A 109 18.04 -7.25 -0.35
C LYS A 109 17.67 -7.22 -1.84
N PRO A 110 16.53 -7.81 -2.24
CA PRO A 110 16.03 -7.63 -3.60
C PRO A 110 15.65 -6.16 -3.86
N VAL A 111 15.68 -5.77 -5.15
CA VAL A 111 15.19 -4.45 -5.59
C VAL A 111 13.66 -4.40 -5.45
N THR A 112 12.95 -5.13 -6.32
CA THR A 112 11.53 -5.48 -6.28
C THR A 112 11.34 -6.64 -7.28
N PRO A 113 10.44 -7.62 -7.03
CA PRO A 113 9.66 -7.84 -5.81
C PRO A 113 10.51 -8.51 -4.71
N LYS A 114 9.92 -8.76 -3.53
CA LYS A 114 10.59 -9.47 -2.42
C LYS A 114 10.77 -10.97 -2.73
N GLN A 115 11.83 -11.30 -3.49
CA GLN A 115 12.17 -12.68 -3.88
C GLN A 115 12.90 -13.46 -2.80
N PHE A 116 13.61 -12.77 -1.90
CA PHE A 116 14.32 -13.34 -0.76
C PHE A 116 14.33 -12.33 0.41
N ARG A 117 14.72 -12.78 1.60
CA ARG A 117 14.78 -11.91 2.78
C ARG A 117 15.91 -10.90 2.66
N GLY A 118 15.62 -9.62 2.91
CA GLY A 118 16.67 -8.63 3.12
C GLY A 118 17.36 -8.87 4.46
N ALA A 119 18.66 -9.15 4.46
CA ALA A 119 19.42 -9.48 5.69
C ALA A 119 20.91 -9.15 5.53
N VAL A 120 21.63 -9.17 6.65
CA VAL A 120 23.09 -9.22 6.65
C VAL A 120 23.51 -10.67 6.38
N TYR A 121 24.29 -10.87 5.33
CA TYR A 121 24.89 -12.16 4.99
C TYR A 121 26.36 -12.11 5.31
N SER A 122 26.85 -13.10 6.06
CA SER A 122 28.24 -13.14 6.51
C SER A 122 29.12 -13.91 5.56
N SER A 123 28.55 -14.83 4.77
CA SER A 123 29.30 -15.67 3.83
C SER A 123 28.56 -15.91 2.51
N PRO A 124 29.29 -16.22 1.42
CA PRO A 124 28.69 -16.53 0.12
C PRO A 124 27.72 -17.71 0.17
N GLU A 125 27.98 -18.69 1.04
CA GLU A 125 27.15 -19.89 1.21
C GLU A 125 25.77 -19.53 1.78
N GLU A 126 25.70 -18.62 2.76
CA GLU A 126 24.45 -18.14 3.35
C GLU A 126 23.59 -17.42 2.31
N LEU A 127 24.19 -16.48 1.55
CA LEU A 127 23.47 -15.73 0.52
C LEU A 127 23.03 -16.64 -0.64
N SER A 128 23.89 -17.57 -1.05
CA SER A 128 23.58 -18.54 -2.12
C SER A 128 22.46 -19.49 -1.71
N ALA A 129 22.42 -19.91 -0.45
CA ALA A 129 21.36 -20.77 0.07
C ALA A 129 20.00 -20.05 0.09
N GLU A 130 19.96 -18.79 0.51
CA GLU A 130 18.73 -17.99 0.48
C GLU A 130 18.29 -17.70 -0.96
N CYS A 131 19.21 -17.37 -1.85
CA CYS A 131 18.90 -17.00 -3.24
C CYS A 131 18.84 -18.22 -4.19
N ARG A 132 18.66 -19.42 -3.66
CA ARG A 132 18.64 -20.65 -4.46
C ARG A 132 17.56 -20.59 -5.54
N GLY A 133 17.97 -20.80 -6.79
CA GLY A 133 17.07 -20.78 -7.95
C GLY A 133 16.87 -19.40 -8.58
N LEU A 134 17.47 -18.34 -8.02
CA LEU A 134 17.51 -17.04 -8.67
C LEU A 134 18.64 -16.97 -9.71
N PRO A 135 18.41 -16.30 -10.86
CA PRO A 135 19.45 -16.07 -11.85
C PRO A 135 20.67 -15.32 -11.26
N PRO A 136 21.91 -15.62 -11.69
CA PRO A 136 23.10 -14.96 -11.18
C PRO A 136 23.16 -13.44 -11.45
N ASP A 137 22.52 -12.99 -12.54
CA ASP A 137 22.39 -11.59 -12.95
C ASP A 137 21.23 -10.85 -12.26
N THR A 138 20.51 -11.50 -11.35
CA THR A 138 19.43 -10.89 -10.55
C THR A 138 19.94 -9.61 -9.87
N ALA A 139 19.26 -8.50 -10.10
CA ALA A 139 19.62 -7.24 -9.50
C ALA A 139 19.28 -7.21 -7.99
N VAL A 140 20.27 -6.83 -7.19
CA VAL A 140 20.16 -6.71 -5.74
C VAL A 140 20.66 -5.35 -5.27
N LEU A 141 20.18 -4.92 -4.10
CA LEU A 141 20.72 -3.79 -3.36
C LEU A 141 21.69 -4.29 -2.31
N VAL A 142 22.90 -3.75 -2.31
CA VAL A 142 23.96 -4.06 -1.35
C VAL A 142 24.27 -2.80 -0.56
N ALA A 143 24.34 -2.94 0.76
CA ALA A 143 24.68 -1.85 1.67
C ALA A 143 25.60 -2.34 2.80
N GLU A 144 26.35 -1.41 3.37
CA GLU A 144 27.12 -1.65 4.59
C GLU A 144 26.16 -2.10 5.73
N PRO A 145 26.50 -3.18 6.46
CA PRO A 145 25.78 -3.55 7.68
C PRO A 145 25.89 -2.43 8.72
N VAL A 146 24.76 -2.08 9.33
CA VAL A 146 24.71 -1.09 10.42
C VAL A 146 23.93 -1.63 11.59
N THR A 147 24.27 -1.19 12.79
CA THR A 147 23.48 -1.46 13.99
C THR A 147 22.43 -0.36 14.15
N LEU A 148 21.16 -0.74 14.17
CA LEU A 148 20.05 0.16 14.44
C LEU A 148 19.58 -0.03 15.88
N THR A 149 19.47 1.06 16.64
CA THR A 149 18.88 1.04 17.99
C THR A 149 17.36 1.09 17.93
N ALA A 150 16.82 1.81 16.94
CA ALA A 150 15.40 1.87 16.64
C ALA A 150 15.15 2.13 15.15
N GLU A 151 14.07 1.56 14.62
CA GLU A 151 13.49 1.91 13.33
C GLU A 151 12.30 2.86 13.57
N VAL A 152 12.32 4.03 12.93
CA VAL A 152 11.19 4.98 12.97
C VAL A 152 10.57 5.06 11.59
N ARG A 153 9.24 4.91 11.54
CA ARG A 153 8.45 5.10 10.31
C ARG A 153 7.65 6.37 10.41
N SER A 154 7.50 7.07 9.29
CA SER A 154 6.75 8.32 9.22
C SER A 154 5.74 8.28 8.09
N PHE A 155 4.59 8.92 8.32
CA PHE A 155 3.57 9.15 7.31
C PHE A 155 3.75 10.54 6.72
N VAL A 156 3.96 10.60 5.42
CA VAL A 156 4.17 11.86 4.70
C VAL A 156 3.09 12.03 3.64
N VAL A 157 2.44 13.18 3.65
CA VAL A 157 1.46 13.58 2.64
C VAL A 157 1.84 14.97 2.13
N GLU A 158 1.97 15.12 0.81
CA GLU A 158 2.24 16.41 0.17
C GLU A 158 3.42 17.20 0.80
N GLY A 159 4.50 16.50 1.14
CA GLY A 159 5.67 17.15 1.74
C GLY A 159 5.52 17.48 3.23
N GLN A 160 4.46 17.02 3.89
CA GLN A 160 4.25 17.19 5.33
C GLN A 160 4.33 15.86 6.08
N VAL A 161 5.17 15.82 7.11
CA VAL A 161 5.21 14.70 8.06
C VAL A 161 4.00 14.82 9.00
N LEU A 162 3.02 13.94 8.80
CA LEU A 162 1.78 13.92 9.57
C LEU A 162 1.95 13.16 10.89
N ASP A 163 2.68 12.06 10.86
CA ASP A 163 2.89 11.21 12.04
C ASP A 163 4.21 10.43 11.94
N ALA A 164 4.71 9.95 13.08
CA ALA A 164 5.87 9.09 13.17
C ALA A 164 5.81 8.17 14.40
N ALA A 165 6.18 6.90 14.23
CA ALA A 165 6.18 5.88 15.27
C ALA A 165 7.49 5.10 15.28
N ILE A 166 7.96 4.69 16.47
CA ILE A 166 8.99 3.65 16.59
C ILE A 166 8.34 2.34 16.18
N TYR A 167 8.82 1.76 15.08
CA TYR A 167 8.34 0.50 14.54
C TYR A 167 9.03 -0.70 15.20
N GLU A 168 10.34 -0.59 15.44
CA GLU A 168 11.13 -1.65 16.04
C GLU A 168 12.27 -1.05 16.89
N GLY A 169 12.73 -1.80 17.90
CA GLY A 169 13.82 -1.40 18.79
C GLY A 169 13.39 -0.51 19.95
N SER A 170 14.34 0.20 20.53
CA SER A 170 14.10 1.08 21.69
C SER A 170 14.79 2.43 21.51
N GLY A 171 14.05 3.48 21.83
CA GLY A 171 14.52 4.86 21.67
C GLY A 171 13.43 5.84 22.09
N ALA A 172 13.76 7.12 22.04
CA ALA A 172 12.78 8.18 22.19
C ALA A 172 12.39 8.71 20.82
N LEU A 173 11.09 8.98 20.64
CA LEU A 173 10.59 9.72 19.48
C LEU A 173 10.93 11.19 19.69
N GLU A 174 12.20 11.49 19.56
CA GLU A 174 12.70 12.83 19.73
C GLU A 174 12.26 13.73 18.59
N SER A 175 12.31 15.03 18.84
CA SER A 175 12.18 16.05 17.78
C SER A 175 13.14 15.80 16.62
N SER A 176 14.25 15.06 16.82
CA SER A 176 15.25 14.72 15.79
C SER A 176 14.68 13.82 14.68
N SER A 177 13.89 12.78 14.97
CA SER A 177 13.33 11.88 13.93
C SER A 177 12.34 12.61 13.02
N ARG A 178 11.45 13.43 13.61
CA ARG A 178 10.54 14.28 12.84
C ARG A 178 11.30 15.34 12.04
N ARG A 179 12.31 16.00 12.65
CA ARG A 179 13.18 16.96 11.94
C ARG A 179 13.95 16.31 10.79
N PHE A 180 14.40 15.07 10.94
CA PHE A 180 15.04 14.31 9.87
C PHE A 180 14.06 14.00 8.74
N ALA A 181 12.87 13.50 9.06
CA ALA A 181 11.81 13.30 8.07
C ALA A 181 11.44 14.61 7.35
N MET A 182 11.40 15.73 8.05
CA MET A 182 11.17 17.05 7.45
C MET A 182 12.36 17.51 6.58
N SER A 183 13.60 17.22 6.96
CA SER A 183 14.78 17.65 6.20
C SER A 183 14.90 16.90 4.86
N LEU A 184 14.38 15.68 4.76
CA LEU A 184 14.17 14.96 3.50
C LEU A 184 13.27 15.74 2.53
N LEU A 185 12.21 16.35 3.06
CA LEU A 185 11.18 17.06 2.28
C LEU A 185 11.60 18.48 1.90
N ILE A 186 12.39 19.15 2.75
CA ILE A 186 12.97 20.48 2.43
C ILE A 186 14.18 20.33 1.50
N GLY A 187 14.97 19.29 1.68
CA GLY A 187 16.16 19.02 0.86
C GLY A 187 15.84 18.59 -0.58
N SER A 188 14.60 18.24 -0.89
CA SER A 188 14.12 18.00 -2.25
C SER A 188 13.76 19.29 -2.98
N GLU A 189 13.46 20.40 -2.27
CA GLU A 189 13.07 21.69 -2.86
C GLU A 189 14.24 22.43 -3.56
N ASN A 190 15.49 22.17 -3.13
CA ASN A 190 16.70 22.86 -3.60
C ASN A 190 17.56 22.07 -4.61
N THR A 191 17.10 20.91 -5.07
CA THR A 191 17.67 20.25 -6.26
C THR A 191 16.94 20.73 -7.52
N PRO A 192 17.57 20.96 -8.69
CA PRO A 192 16.93 21.49 -9.90
C PRO A 192 15.79 20.63 -10.53
N ASN A 193 15.18 19.72 -9.77
CA ASN A 193 14.13 18.79 -10.20
C ASN A 193 13.03 18.62 -9.11
N SER A 194 12.73 19.72 -8.40
CA SER A 194 12.31 19.74 -6.98
C SER A 194 10.84 19.50 -6.61
N ARG A 195 9.94 19.13 -7.53
CA ARG A 195 8.60 18.65 -7.14
C ARG A 195 8.17 17.36 -7.82
N SER A 196 8.87 16.95 -8.87
CA SER A 196 8.44 15.90 -9.78
C SER A 196 9.22 14.59 -9.69
N ALA A 197 10.39 14.58 -9.07
CA ALA A 197 11.28 13.42 -9.12
C ALA A 197 11.01 12.35 -8.04
N TRP A 198 10.36 12.71 -6.92
CA TRP A 198 10.31 11.85 -5.72
C TRP A 198 8.91 11.50 -5.23
N LEU A 199 7.93 12.33 -5.61
CA LEU A 199 6.53 12.09 -5.32
C LEU A 199 5.85 11.84 -6.66
N PRO A 200 5.05 10.76 -6.80
CA PRO A 200 4.19 10.62 -7.96
C PRO A 200 3.39 11.92 -8.08
N GLN A 201 3.36 12.49 -9.29
CA GLN A 201 2.54 13.67 -9.53
C GLN A 201 1.11 13.31 -9.11
N PRO A 202 0.49 14.11 -8.25
CA PRO A 202 -0.89 13.86 -7.95
C PRO A 202 -1.71 13.84 -9.25
N PRO A 203 -2.68 12.93 -9.40
CA PRO A 203 -3.61 13.02 -10.52
C PRO A 203 -4.28 14.40 -10.47
N GLU A 204 -4.39 15.08 -11.61
CA GLU A 204 -5.17 16.32 -11.69
C GLU A 204 -6.59 16.01 -11.23
N TRP A 205 -6.95 16.45 -10.02
CA TRP A 205 -8.32 16.32 -9.54
C TRP A 205 -9.18 17.31 -10.32
N PRO A 206 -10.36 16.88 -10.80
CA PRO A 206 -11.31 17.83 -11.36
C PRO A 206 -11.61 18.86 -10.27
N ALA A 207 -11.35 20.14 -10.58
CA ALA A 207 -11.80 21.25 -9.76
C ALA A 207 -13.31 21.09 -9.53
N GLU A 208 -13.76 21.33 -8.30
CA GLU A 208 -15.18 21.26 -7.94
C GLU A 208 -16.02 22.09 -8.92
N GLY A 209 -16.61 21.41 -9.90
CA GLY A 209 -17.71 21.93 -10.68
C GLY A 209 -19.00 21.69 -9.89
N PRO A 210 -19.93 22.64 -9.80
CA PRO A 210 -21.20 22.40 -9.14
C PRO A 210 -21.90 21.24 -9.87
N ALA A 211 -22.07 20.12 -9.17
CA ALA A 211 -22.85 18.99 -9.64
C ALA A 211 -24.32 19.41 -9.73
N SER A 212 -24.70 20.00 -10.85
CA SER A 212 -26.10 20.19 -11.25
C SER A 212 -26.71 18.81 -11.47
N ARG A 213 -27.33 18.23 -10.44
CA ARG A 213 -28.21 17.07 -10.61
C ARG A 213 -29.40 17.49 -11.49
N PRO A 214 -29.72 16.81 -12.61
CA PRO A 214 -31.07 16.88 -13.13
C PRO A 214 -32.01 16.14 -12.17
N ALA A 215 -33.08 16.81 -11.76
CA ALA A 215 -34.14 16.22 -10.95
C ALA A 215 -34.77 15.05 -11.72
N SER A 216 -34.59 13.82 -11.25
CA SER A 216 -35.34 12.66 -11.72
C SER A 216 -36.66 12.56 -10.95
N GLU A 217 -37.77 12.69 -11.67
CA GLU A 217 -39.12 12.48 -11.16
C GLU A 217 -39.33 11.07 -10.58
N PRO A 218 -40.19 10.91 -9.55
CA PRO A 218 -40.46 9.61 -8.94
C PRO A 218 -41.32 8.73 -9.87
N ARG A 219 -40.83 7.54 -10.21
CA ARG A 219 -41.65 6.50 -10.87
C ARG A 219 -42.58 5.81 -9.85
N PRO A 220 -43.81 5.46 -10.24
CA PRO A 220 -44.81 4.88 -9.34
C PRO A 220 -44.52 3.42 -9.01
N ILE A 221 -44.85 3.06 -7.76
CA ILE A 221 -44.77 1.71 -7.18
C ILE A 221 -45.88 0.84 -7.77
N SER A 222 -45.52 -0.14 -8.61
CA SER A 222 -46.46 -1.18 -9.03
C SER A 222 -46.54 -2.29 -7.99
N ARG A 223 -47.71 -2.40 -7.35
CA ARG A 223 -48.12 -3.50 -6.47
C ARG A 223 -48.11 -4.82 -7.24
N GLY A 224 -47.40 -5.82 -6.72
CA GLY A 224 -47.48 -7.21 -7.15
C GLY A 224 -47.44 -8.13 -5.93
N VAL A 225 -48.63 -8.46 -5.42
CA VAL A 225 -48.88 -9.49 -4.40
C VAL A 225 -48.76 -10.86 -5.06
N HIS A 226 -48.11 -11.84 -4.42
CA HIS A 226 -48.55 -13.24 -4.28
C HIS A 226 -47.50 -14.13 -3.54
N PRO A 227 -47.91 -15.29 -2.96
CA PRO A 227 -47.78 -15.50 -1.52
C PRO A 227 -46.69 -16.50 -1.09
N ILE A 228 -46.34 -16.39 0.19
CA ILE A 228 -45.58 -17.35 0.99
C ILE A 228 -46.44 -18.62 1.18
N VAL A 229 -45.95 -19.76 0.69
CA VAL A 229 -46.45 -21.08 1.11
C VAL A 229 -45.41 -21.73 2.01
N ASN A 230 -45.80 -21.85 3.28
CA ASN A 230 -45.09 -22.54 4.33
C ASN A 230 -45.57 -24.00 4.35
N ARG A 231 -44.69 -24.99 4.17
CA ARG A 231 -44.99 -26.38 4.54
C ARG A 231 -43.91 -26.91 5.47
N ARG A 232 -44.26 -26.94 6.76
CA ARG A 232 -43.70 -27.90 7.73
C ARG A 232 -44.12 -29.31 7.30
N ARG A 233 -43.19 -30.27 7.38
CA ARG A 233 -43.44 -31.59 7.96
C ARG A 233 -42.18 -32.08 8.66
N SER A 234 -42.46 -32.79 9.74
CA SER A 234 -41.63 -33.15 10.89
C SER A 234 -41.22 -34.63 10.85
N HIS A 235 -40.37 -35.00 11.82
CA HIS A 235 -39.95 -36.36 12.25
C HIS A 235 -38.76 -36.94 11.46
N SER A 236 -37.76 -37.61 12.04
CA SER A 236 -37.40 -37.94 13.43
C SER A 236 -36.07 -38.71 13.39
N SER A 237 -35.36 -38.77 14.53
CA SER A 237 -34.45 -39.86 14.94
C SER A 237 -33.08 -39.90 14.23
N SER A 238 -32.01 -39.46 14.89
CA SER A 238 -31.13 -40.23 15.79
C SER A 238 -30.22 -41.22 15.06
N GLU A 239 -28.93 -40.91 15.00
CA GLU A 239 -27.90 -41.91 15.25
C GLU A 239 -26.55 -41.27 15.59
N THR A 240 -26.10 -41.62 16.78
CA THR A 240 -24.75 -41.58 17.30
C THR A 240 -23.78 -42.40 16.44
N ASN A 241 -22.56 -41.90 16.18
CA ASN A 241 -21.36 -42.50 16.76
C ASN A 241 -20.10 -41.64 16.54
N PRO A 242 -19.13 -41.65 17.48
CA PRO A 242 -17.82 -41.06 17.33
C PRO A 242 -16.77 -42.11 16.89
N LYS A 243 -15.74 -41.65 16.19
CA LYS A 243 -14.31 -41.94 16.42
C LYS A 243 -13.47 -41.19 15.39
#